data_AF-A0AA38LU82-F1
#
_entry.id   AF-A0AA38LU82-F1
#
_cell.length_a   1.000
_cell.length_b   1.000
_cell.length_c   1.000
_cell.angle_alpha   90.00
_cell.angle_beta   90.00
_cell.angle_gamma   90.00
#
_symmetry.space_group_name_H-M   'P 1'
#
loop_
_entity.id
_entity.type
_entity.pdbx_description
1 polymer ?
#
loop_
_entity_poly.entity_id
_entity_poly.type
_entity_poly.pdbx_seq_one_letter_code
_entity_poly.pdbx_strand_id
1 'polypeptide(L)'
;MLSILAAAAVMAVSANAQVTATQPNGRTNPSAPAFMPVGSYVNQTSVSRLISLNGVDDFCLWGPPEPGPDSLIGNVEPIVVAYCTKPRNNARLIPDGTIQAAHYIKTPLYVQISGFWDGTKANIPYGDSGGELDPWGAENLGNPVGGNATSNVEGRDVWYMQWMSFISFDQYCLRICTAENATNTAELQCEHELDIMGCQFVMAIGDYYSSNNTFTSCDGAAAAPPGLYPLANGSTSTFRQRYTGSYTQGGSVGYFTVGQTVTPSAPAWIPATSNCFTYSTISNGVNTANWLVASAPSTLSGGSTLAVGNVASTSMSRPSMASASATSSSGSGSASRSGSSSSGVGASASGASNSAASGAAAASSSRAAGSAVILGLPSMGSMVAIAGAMVFGAAAVAL
;
A
#
# COMPACT_ATOMS: atom_id res chain seq x y z
N MET A 1 31.01 -56.29 27.39
CA MET A 1 30.70 -54.87 27.66
C MET A 1 31.52 -54.04 26.69
N LEU A 2 30.93 -53.56 25.58
CA LEU A 2 31.57 -52.58 24.72
C LEU A 2 30.47 -51.70 24.12
N SER A 3 30.62 -50.40 24.36
CA SER A 3 29.57 -49.39 24.29
C SER A 3 29.14 -49.05 22.87
N ILE A 4 27.83 -48.86 22.71
CA ILE A 4 27.18 -48.25 21.55
C ILE A 4 27.40 -46.73 21.68
N LEU A 5 28.14 -46.12 20.74
CA LEU A 5 28.05 -44.67 20.51
C LEU A 5 27.09 -44.44 19.34
N ALA A 6 25.88 -44.01 19.66
CA ALA A 6 24.96 -43.41 18.70
C ALA A 6 25.45 -41.97 18.43
N ALA A 7 25.88 -41.69 17.21
CA ALA A 7 26.07 -40.33 16.74
C ALA A 7 24.69 -39.74 16.39
N ALA A 8 24.12 -38.96 17.32
CA ALA A 8 22.94 -38.17 17.04
C ALA A 8 23.33 -36.96 16.18
N ALA A 9 22.87 -36.95 14.93
CA ALA A 9 22.90 -35.77 14.08
C ALA A 9 21.78 -34.81 14.51
N VAL A 10 22.16 -33.66 15.05
CA VAL A 10 21.33 -32.45 15.21
C VAL A 10 22.30 -31.31 14.86
N MET A 11 22.04 -30.46 13.87
CA MET A 11 20.99 -29.45 13.89
C MET A 11 20.55 -29.13 12.45
N ALA A 12 19.24 -29.14 12.24
CA ALA A 12 18.64 -28.38 11.16
C ALA A 12 19.00 -26.90 11.38
N VAL A 13 19.59 -26.26 10.36
CA VAL A 13 19.62 -24.80 10.27
C VAL A 13 18.17 -24.39 10.04
N SER A 14 17.47 -24.01 11.10
CA SER A 14 16.26 -23.20 10.98
C SER A 14 16.67 -21.89 10.32
N ALA A 15 16.38 -21.75 9.03
CA ALA A 15 16.30 -20.44 8.42
C ALA A 15 15.14 -19.73 9.12
N ASN A 16 15.46 -18.96 10.17
CA ASN A 16 14.49 -18.03 10.74
C ASN A 16 14.10 -17.04 9.65
N ALA A 17 12.81 -16.75 9.53
CA ALA A 17 12.38 -15.63 8.71
C ALA A 17 13.15 -14.40 9.14
N GLN A 18 13.55 -13.58 8.17
CA GLN A 18 14.09 -12.31 8.57
C GLN A 18 12.91 -11.41 8.96
N VAL A 19 12.65 -11.23 10.26
CA VAL A 19 11.61 -10.30 10.74
C VAL A 19 12.04 -8.85 10.48
N THR A 20 13.26 -8.51 10.88
CA THR A 20 13.82 -7.17 10.72
C THR A 20 14.60 -7.03 9.42
N ALA A 21 14.58 -5.87 8.78
CA ALA A 21 15.34 -5.64 7.56
C ALA A 21 16.87 -5.66 7.81
N THR A 22 17.62 -6.26 6.89
CA THR A 22 19.10 -6.28 6.87
C THR A 22 19.66 -5.57 5.64
N GLN A 23 18.82 -5.37 4.63
CA GLN A 23 19.18 -4.61 3.44
C GLN A 23 19.28 -3.12 3.79
N PRO A 24 20.17 -2.37 3.09
CA PRO A 24 20.27 -0.93 3.28
C PRO A 24 18.92 -0.23 3.05
N ASN A 25 18.70 0.85 3.77
CA ASN A 25 17.57 1.74 3.51
C ASN A 25 17.66 2.30 2.08
N GLY A 26 16.51 2.42 1.41
CA GLY A 26 16.39 2.91 0.05
C GLY A 26 17.01 4.30 -0.11
N ARG A 27 17.64 4.55 -1.26
CA ARG A 27 18.39 5.80 -1.53
C ARG A 27 17.52 7.06 -1.47
N THR A 28 16.21 6.94 -1.68
CA THR A 28 15.27 8.07 -1.63
C THR A 28 14.68 8.28 -0.24
N ASN A 29 14.92 7.36 0.69
CA ASN A 29 14.34 7.38 2.03
C ASN A 29 15.15 8.31 2.93
N PRO A 30 14.50 8.99 3.90
CA PRO A 30 15.23 9.62 4.99
C PRO A 30 15.99 8.56 5.79
N SER A 31 17.06 8.96 6.48
CA SER A 31 17.89 8.05 7.28
C SER A 31 17.15 7.38 8.44
N ALA A 32 16.05 7.97 8.91
CA ALA A 32 15.18 7.42 9.94
C ALA A 32 13.72 7.84 9.71
N PRO A 33 12.74 7.06 10.19
CA PRO A 33 11.35 7.50 10.28
C PRO A 33 11.28 8.69 11.23
N ALA A 34 10.58 9.73 10.82
CA ALA A 34 10.42 10.93 11.63
C ALA A 34 9.25 11.76 11.13
N PHE A 35 8.57 12.44 12.04
CA PHE A 35 7.68 13.54 11.68
C PHE A 35 8.48 14.70 11.10
N MET A 36 7.86 15.42 10.15
CA MET A 36 8.43 16.64 9.60
C MET A 36 8.49 17.74 10.68
N PRO A 37 9.53 18.59 10.67
CA PRO A 37 9.63 19.68 11.63
C PRO A 37 8.47 20.67 11.54
N VAL A 38 8.03 21.23 12.67
CA VAL A 38 7.11 22.37 12.69
C VAL A 38 7.75 23.56 11.97
N GLY A 39 6.99 24.25 11.13
CA GLY A 39 7.46 25.33 10.27
C GLY A 39 8.09 24.88 8.95
N SER A 40 8.08 23.58 8.65
CA SER A 40 8.43 23.03 7.34
C SER A 40 7.21 22.92 6.41
N TYR A 41 7.46 22.63 5.14
CA TYR A 41 6.43 22.45 4.11
C TYR A 41 6.47 21.03 3.56
N VAL A 42 5.32 20.37 3.46
CA VAL A 42 5.20 19.04 2.84
C VAL A 42 5.59 19.12 1.36
N ASN A 43 6.47 18.22 0.94
CA ASN A 43 6.84 18.09 -0.45
C ASN A 43 5.95 17.06 -1.17
N GLN A 44 4.92 17.54 -1.86
CA GLN A 44 4.01 16.68 -2.63
C GLN A 44 4.64 16.06 -3.89
N THR A 45 5.86 16.45 -4.27
CA THR A 45 6.64 15.78 -5.33
C THR A 45 7.72 14.86 -4.77
N SER A 46 7.66 14.53 -3.47
CA SER A 46 8.65 13.65 -2.86
C SER A 46 8.72 12.29 -3.56
N VAL A 47 9.94 11.75 -3.62
CA VAL A 47 10.26 10.41 -4.11
C VAL A 47 10.61 9.42 -3.00
N SER A 48 10.36 9.78 -1.74
CA SER A 48 10.59 8.90 -0.59
C SER A 48 9.80 7.60 -0.73
N ARG A 49 10.48 6.49 -0.44
CA ARG A 49 9.95 5.12 -0.42
C ARG A 49 10.04 4.50 0.97
N LEU A 50 9.81 5.31 2.02
CA LEU A 50 9.68 4.83 3.39
C LEU A 50 8.24 4.93 3.89
N ILE A 51 7.55 3.79 4.04
CA ILE A 51 6.24 3.73 4.69
C ILE A 51 6.38 3.37 6.16
N SER A 52 5.35 3.70 6.92
CA SER A 52 5.21 3.30 8.30
C SER A 52 3.78 2.89 8.61
N LEU A 53 3.61 2.01 9.59
CA LEU A 53 2.31 1.60 10.10
C LEU A 53 2.34 1.58 11.63
N ASN A 54 1.85 2.66 12.23
CA ASN A 54 1.95 2.90 13.67
C ASN A 54 0.60 2.97 14.37
N GLY A 55 -0.49 3.17 13.63
CA GLY A 55 -1.84 3.22 14.18
C GLY A 55 -2.89 3.55 13.12
N VAL A 56 -4.13 3.74 13.58
CA VAL A 56 -5.29 4.04 12.71
C VAL A 56 -5.18 5.39 11.99
N ASP A 57 -4.39 6.33 12.51
CA ASP A 57 -4.19 7.65 11.91
C ASP A 57 -2.74 7.99 11.56
N ASP A 58 -1.76 7.15 11.93
CA ASP A 58 -0.35 7.29 11.58
C ASP A 58 0.10 6.07 10.76
N PHE A 59 -0.19 6.13 9.46
CA PHE A 59 0.25 5.13 8.51
C PHE A 59 0.57 5.75 7.15
N CYS A 60 1.23 4.98 6.30
CA CYS A 60 1.52 5.35 4.93
C CYS A 60 1.10 4.24 3.97
N LEU A 61 0.81 4.63 2.73
CA LEU A 61 0.50 3.76 1.61
C LEU A 61 1.43 4.10 0.45
N TRP A 62 1.57 3.16 -0.49
CA TRP A 62 2.28 3.39 -1.74
C TRP A 62 1.34 3.94 -2.80
N GLY A 63 1.80 4.87 -3.64
CA GLY A 63 1.03 5.33 -4.79
C GLY A 63 1.92 5.80 -5.94
N PRO A 64 1.37 5.96 -7.15
CA PRO A 64 2.13 6.43 -8.30
C PRO A 64 2.82 7.77 -8.06
N PRO A 65 4.07 7.96 -8.53
CA PRO A 65 4.76 9.23 -8.42
C PRO A 65 4.13 10.30 -9.30
N GLU A 66 3.54 9.92 -10.43
CA GLU A 66 2.89 10.84 -11.37
C GLU A 66 1.47 10.35 -11.68
N PRO A 67 0.51 11.24 -11.94
CA PRO A 67 -0.82 10.86 -12.43
C PRO A 67 -0.78 10.56 -13.94
N GLY A 68 -1.74 9.79 -14.42
CA GLY A 68 -1.88 9.51 -15.85
C GLY A 68 -2.49 8.13 -16.13
N PRO A 69 -2.83 7.84 -17.38
CA PRO A 69 -3.38 6.54 -17.76
C PRO A 69 -2.41 5.38 -17.52
N ASP A 70 -1.10 5.65 -17.55
CA ASP A 70 -0.05 4.65 -17.31
C ASP A 70 0.24 4.41 -15.82
N SER A 71 -0.39 5.19 -14.93
CA SER A 71 -0.19 5.14 -13.47
C SER A 71 -0.97 4.03 -12.78
N LEU A 72 -1.45 3.02 -13.52
CA LEU A 72 -2.06 1.82 -12.92
C LEU A 72 -1.03 1.17 -12.00
N ILE A 73 -1.43 0.77 -10.80
CA ILE A 73 -0.53 0.22 -9.78
C ILE A 73 0.35 -0.89 -10.35
N GLY A 74 -0.27 -1.88 -11.03
CA GLY A 74 0.45 -3.00 -11.66
C GLY A 74 1.46 -2.60 -12.74
N ASN A 75 1.36 -1.39 -13.31
CA ASN A 75 2.34 -0.89 -14.29
C ASN A 75 3.52 -0.17 -13.62
N VAL A 76 3.31 0.40 -12.42
CA VAL A 76 4.28 1.31 -11.77
C VAL A 76 4.78 0.80 -10.42
N GLU A 77 4.49 -0.46 -10.07
CA GLU A 77 4.93 -1.09 -8.82
C GLU A 77 6.41 -0.84 -8.48
N PRO A 78 7.38 -0.90 -9.43
CA PRO A 78 8.79 -0.67 -9.09
C PRO A 78 9.10 0.76 -8.65
N ILE A 79 8.24 1.73 -9.00
CA ILE A 79 8.53 3.16 -8.86
C ILE A 79 7.58 3.94 -7.94
N VAL A 80 6.56 3.29 -7.36
CA VAL A 80 5.65 3.95 -6.40
C VAL A 80 6.39 4.62 -5.24
N VAL A 81 5.75 5.63 -4.64
CA VAL A 81 6.30 6.51 -3.59
C VAL A 81 5.32 6.63 -2.42
N ALA A 82 5.83 7.06 -1.26
CA ALA A 82 5.08 7.02 -0.01
C ALA A 82 4.11 8.19 0.04
N TYR A 83 2.87 7.87 0.42
CA TYR A 83 1.84 8.82 0.85
C TYR A 83 1.46 8.50 2.28
N CYS A 84 1.64 9.44 3.21
CA CYS A 84 1.38 9.24 4.63
C CYS A 84 0.18 10.07 5.12
N THR A 85 -0.57 9.53 6.08
CA THR A 85 -1.65 10.27 6.77
C THR A 85 -1.12 11.34 7.73
N LYS A 86 0.17 11.30 8.06
CA LYS A 86 0.87 12.33 8.86
C LYS A 86 2.04 12.90 8.07
N PRO A 87 2.46 14.15 8.33
CA PRO A 87 3.63 14.72 7.66
C PRO A 87 4.88 14.06 8.23
N ARG A 88 5.33 12.96 7.61
CA ARG A 88 6.46 12.16 8.10
C ARG A 88 7.25 11.55 6.95
N ASN A 89 8.40 10.98 7.29
CA ASN A 89 9.26 10.18 6.40
C ASN A 89 9.70 10.91 5.12
N ASN A 90 9.64 12.25 5.12
CA ASN A 90 9.76 13.05 3.90
C ASN A 90 8.85 12.52 2.77
N ALA A 91 7.71 11.93 3.11
CA ALA A 91 6.76 11.36 2.17
C ALA A 91 5.78 12.43 1.68
N ARG A 92 4.99 12.07 0.67
CA ARG A 92 3.83 12.87 0.28
C ARG A 92 2.76 12.75 1.37
N LEU A 93 1.87 13.73 1.47
CA LEU A 93 0.80 13.70 2.46
C LEU A 93 -0.53 13.33 1.81
N ILE A 94 -1.23 12.36 2.40
CA ILE A 94 -2.62 12.03 2.09
C ILE A 94 -3.52 13.17 2.59
N PRO A 95 -4.28 13.85 1.70
CA PRO A 95 -5.21 14.90 2.12
C PRO A 95 -6.28 14.39 3.11
N ASP A 96 -6.72 15.26 4.02
CA ASP A 96 -7.85 14.95 4.89
C ASP A 96 -9.12 14.70 4.06
N GLY A 97 -9.93 13.73 4.47
CA GLY A 97 -11.11 13.27 3.74
C GLY A 97 -10.83 12.26 2.62
N THR A 98 -9.56 11.99 2.28
CA THR A 98 -9.22 10.91 1.33
C THR A 98 -9.48 9.53 1.93
N ILE A 99 -9.06 9.29 3.17
CA ILE A 99 -9.34 8.04 3.88
C ILE A 99 -10.77 8.08 4.39
N GLN A 100 -11.60 7.14 3.94
CA GLN A 100 -13.01 7.04 4.28
C GLN A 100 -13.24 6.03 5.42
N ALA A 101 -12.43 4.97 5.47
CA ALA A 101 -12.40 4.01 6.57
C ALA A 101 -10.96 3.57 6.85
N ALA A 102 -10.67 3.22 8.11
CA ALA A 102 -9.37 2.70 8.51
C ALA A 102 -9.51 1.76 9.73
N HIS A 103 -9.05 0.52 9.61
CA HIS A 103 -9.14 -0.51 10.65
C HIS A 103 -7.76 -1.05 10.98
N TYR A 104 -7.19 -0.52 12.05
CA TYR A 104 -5.88 -0.92 12.55
C TYR A 104 -6.02 -2.10 13.50
N ILE A 105 -5.24 -3.15 13.27
CA ILE A 105 -5.17 -4.33 14.13
C ILE A 105 -3.72 -4.56 14.51
N LYS A 106 -3.46 -4.66 15.82
CA LYS A 106 -2.21 -5.13 16.38
C LYS A 106 -2.35 -6.58 16.84
N THR A 107 -1.45 -7.44 16.40
CA THR A 107 -1.38 -8.84 16.83
C THR A 107 0.00 -9.16 17.40
N PRO A 108 0.21 -10.35 17.98
CA PRO A 108 1.55 -10.80 18.36
C PRO A 108 2.52 -10.99 17.18
N LEU A 109 2.04 -11.16 15.94
CA LEU A 109 2.88 -11.48 14.77
C LEU A 109 2.97 -10.36 13.73
N TYR A 110 2.01 -9.45 13.71
CA TYR A 110 1.95 -8.38 12.72
C TYR A 110 1.11 -7.20 13.20
N VAL A 111 1.33 -6.06 12.56
CA VAL A 111 0.39 -4.94 12.53
C VAL A 111 -0.25 -4.86 11.15
N GLN A 112 -1.52 -4.49 11.11
CA GLN A 112 -2.30 -4.45 9.88
C GLN A 112 -3.21 -3.23 9.86
N ILE A 113 -3.37 -2.62 8.70
CA ILE A 113 -4.38 -1.60 8.41
C ILE A 113 -5.16 -2.01 7.17
N SER A 114 -6.46 -1.73 7.16
CA SER A 114 -7.30 -1.89 5.96
C SER A 114 -8.40 -0.85 5.94
N GLY A 115 -8.90 -0.51 4.76
CA GLY A 115 -10.03 0.40 4.64
C GLY A 115 -10.33 0.84 3.23
N PHE A 116 -11.19 1.85 3.14
CA PHE A 116 -11.63 2.48 1.90
C PHE A 116 -11.11 3.90 1.81
N TRP A 117 -10.87 4.36 0.58
CA TRP A 117 -10.33 5.69 0.32
C TRP A 117 -10.64 6.17 -1.09
N ASP A 118 -10.34 7.44 -1.37
CA ASP A 118 -10.27 7.96 -2.74
C ASP A 118 -8.81 7.96 -3.23
N GLY A 119 -8.35 6.82 -3.77
CA GLY A 119 -7.00 6.62 -4.29
C GLY A 119 -6.63 7.56 -5.44
N THR A 120 -7.61 8.21 -6.08
CA THR A 120 -7.33 9.25 -7.09
C THR A 120 -6.62 10.46 -6.49
N LYS A 121 -6.69 10.65 -5.17
CA LYS A 121 -5.92 11.66 -4.43
C LYS A 121 -4.46 11.27 -4.20
N ALA A 122 -4.07 10.06 -4.55
CA ALA A 122 -2.71 9.54 -4.52
C ALA A 122 -2.21 9.13 -5.92
N ASN A 123 -2.73 9.79 -6.98
CA ASN A 123 -2.39 9.56 -8.39
C ASN A 123 -2.82 8.21 -8.98
N ILE A 124 -3.61 7.40 -8.27
CA ILE A 124 -4.13 6.14 -8.81
C ILE A 124 -5.28 6.45 -9.80
N PRO A 125 -5.25 5.91 -11.02
CA PRO A 125 -6.34 6.12 -11.98
C PRO A 125 -7.68 5.60 -11.45
N TYR A 126 -8.76 6.35 -11.70
CA TYR A 126 -10.10 5.90 -11.35
C TYR A 126 -10.41 4.56 -12.05
N GLY A 127 -10.92 3.59 -11.29
CA GLY A 127 -11.24 2.25 -11.78
C GLY A 127 -10.05 1.28 -11.84
N ASP A 128 -8.85 1.71 -11.44
CA ASP A 128 -7.73 0.79 -11.28
C ASP A 128 -8.02 -0.23 -10.17
N SER A 129 -8.12 -1.51 -10.55
CA SER A 129 -8.40 -2.61 -9.62
C SER A 129 -7.26 -2.87 -8.62
N GLY A 130 -6.12 -2.22 -8.83
CA GLY A 130 -4.99 -2.25 -7.91
C GLY A 130 -3.95 -3.31 -8.24
N GLY A 131 -3.02 -3.50 -7.32
CA GLY A 131 -1.97 -4.51 -7.37
C GLY A 131 -1.41 -4.81 -5.99
N GLU A 132 -0.53 -5.79 -5.94
CA GLU A 132 0.24 -6.15 -4.75
C GLU A 132 1.62 -5.48 -4.79
N LEU A 133 2.08 -5.04 -3.63
CA LEU A 133 3.39 -4.47 -3.40
C LEU A 133 4.02 -5.20 -2.22
N ASP A 134 5.29 -5.55 -2.35
CA ASP A 134 5.98 -6.46 -1.43
C ASP A 134 7.52 -6.21 -1.41
N PRO A 135 8.26 -6.78 -0.43
CA PRO A 135 9.70 -6.55 -0.27
C PRO A 135 10.59 -7.27 -1.27
N TRP A 136 10.08 -8.23 -2.04
CA TRP A 136 10.86 -9.08 -2.94
C TRP A 136 10.63 -8.71 -4.40
N GLY A 137 9.39 -8.61 -4.86
CA GLY A 137 9.04 -8.35 -6.26
C GLY A 137 9.68 -9.35 -7.25
N ALA A 138 9.43 -9.17 -8.54
CA ALA A 138 9.90 -10.12 -9.58
C ALA A 138 11.43 -10.19 -9.72
N GLU A 139 12.15 -9.11 -9.40
CA GLU A 139 13.61 -9.00 -9.51
C GLU A 139 14.33 -9.22 -8.16
N ASN A 140 13.60 -9.57 -7.10
CA ASN A 140 14.17 -9.71 -5.75
C ASN A 140 14.79 -8.40 -5.21
N LEU A 141 14.24 -7.24 -5.64
CA LEU A 141 14.64 -5.88 -5.27
C LEU A 141 13.52 -5.09 -4.55
N GLY A 142 12.37 -5.72 -4.37
CA GLY A 142 11.12 -5.11 -3.90
C GLY A 142 10.37 -4.37 -4.99
N ASN A 143 9.06 -4.24 -4.80
CA ASN A 143 8.14 -3.44 -5.60
C ASN A 143 7.32 -2.58 -4.62
N PRO A 144 7.77 -1.34 -4.29
CA PRO A 144 8.77 -0.57 -5.01
C PRO A 144 10.23 -0.94 -4.71
N VAL A 145 11.09 -0.71 -5.71
CA VAL A 145 12.54 -0.89 -5.57
C VAL A 145 13.06 0.11 -4.54
N GLY A 146 13.70 -0.38 -3.48
CA GLY A 146 14.14 0.45 -2.36
C GLY A 146 13.00 0.92 -1.43
N GLY A 147 11.84 0.28 -1.52
CA GLY A 147 10.77 0.37 -0.54
C GLY A 147 11.21 -0.17 0.81
N ASN A 148 10.93 0.57 1.88
CA ASN A 148 11.11 0.07 3.25
C ASN A 148 9.86 0.33 4.08
N ALA A 149 9.57 -0.62 4.97
CA ALA A 149 8.44 -0.57 5.87
C ALA A 149 8.91 -0.53 7.33
N THR A 150 8.25 0.31 8.13
CA THR A 150 8.58 0.50 9.55
C THR A 150 7.34 0.47 10.43
N SER A 151 7.51 0.08 11.68
CA SER A 151 6.48 0.25 12.70
C SER A 151 7.12 0.53 14.04
N ASN A 152 6.43 1.34 14.85
CA ASN A 152 6.81 1.62 16.23
C ASN A 152 6.12 0.71 17.26
N VAL A 153 5.56 -0.43 16.82
CA VAL A 153 4.77 -1.34 17.67
C VAL A 153 5.50 -1.85 18.92
N GLU A 154 6.83 -1.89 18.89
CA GLU A 154 7.73 -2.25 20.00
C GLU A 154 8.06 -1.07 20.95
N GLY A 155 7.44 0.10 20.75
CA GLY A 155 7.77 1.35 21.46
C GLY A 155 9.00 2.09 20.90
N ARG A 156 9.55 1.63 19.78
CA ARG A 156 10.62 2.26 18.99
C ARG A 156 10.42 1.94 17.52
N ASP A 157 10.91 2.79 16.62
CA ASP A 157 10.88 2.49 15.19
C ASP A 157 11.78 1.29 14.85
N VAL A 158 11.19 0.30 14.18
CA VAL A 158 11.87 -0.89 13.67
C VAL A 158 11.58 -1.03 12.19
N TRP A 159 12.61 -1.41 11.41
CA TRP A 159 12.49 -1.77 10.00
C TRP A 159 12.18 -3.24 9.88
N TYR A 160 11.07 -3.56 9.23
CA TYR A 160 10.63 -4.93 9.03
C TYR A 160 10.87 -5.34 7.59
N MET A 161 11.32 -6.57 7.40
CA MET A 161 11.58 -7.12 6.07
C MET A 161 10.28 -7.57 5.43
N GLN A 162 9.47 -8.36 6.14
CA GLN A 162 8.28 -8.99 5.57
C GLN A 162 7.05 -8.09 5.74
N TRP A 163 6.46 -7.69 4.62
CA TRP A 163 5.24 -6.91 4.54
C TRP A 163 4.51 -7.20 3.23
N MET A 164 3.22 -6.92 3.20
CA MET A 164 2.36 -7.06 2.01
C MET A 164 1.43 -5.85 1.96
N SER A 165 1.23 -5.29 0.78
CA SER A 165 0.40 -4.10 0.57
C SER A 165 -0.43 -4.27 -0.69
N PHE A 166 -1.75 -4.24 -0.54
CA PHE A 166 -2.68 -4.24 -1.67
C PHE A 166 -3.35 -2.89 -1.73
N ILE A 167 -3.35 -2.28 -2.91
CA ILE A 167 -3.88 -0.93 -3.07
C ILE A 167 -4.54 -0.75 -4.42
N SER A 168 -5.74 -0.17 -4.42
CA SER A 168 -6.53 0.17 -5.61
C SER A 168 -7.03 1.62 -5.52
N PHE A 169 -7.84 2.04 -6.51
CA PHE A 169 -8.44 3.38 -6.51
C PHE A 169 -9.43 3.62 -5.35
N ASP A 170 -9.99 2.56 -4.74
CA ASP A 170 -11.10 2.63 -3.79
C ASP A 170 -10.87 1.89 -2.46
N GLN A 171 -9.86 1.02 -2.37
CA GLN A 171 -9.53 0.26 -1.17
C GLN A 171 -8.03 0.10 -0.99
N TYR A 172 -7.63 -0.17 0.25
CA TYR A 172 -6.24 -0.46 0.60
C TYR A 172 -6.15 -1.40 1.79
N CYS A 173 -5.06 -2.13 1.87
CA CYS A 173 -4.64 -2.81 3.08
C CYS A 173 -3.13 -3.01 3.09
N LEU A 174 -2.54 -2.94 4.28
CA LEU A 174 -1.11 -3.10 4.52
C LEU A 174 -0.93 -3.94 5.77
N ARG A 175 -0.10 -4.97 5.69
CA ARG A 175 0.35 -5.77 6.83
C ARG A 175 1.88 -5.71 6.90
N ILE A 176 2.40 -5.43 8.08
CA ILE A 176 3.83 -5.55 8.38
C ILE A 176 3.99 -6.68 9.40
N CYS A 177 4.77 -7.70 9.07
CA CYS A 177 5.04 -8.83 9.95
C CYS A 177 6.16 -8.47 10.93
N THR A 178 5.80 -8.40 12.20
CA THR A 178 6.62 -7.82 13.27
C THR A 178 7.25 -8.87 14.16
N ALA A 179 6.80 -10.13 14.05
CA ALA A 179 7.39 -11.26 14.76
C ALA A 179 7.05 -12.58 14.05
N GLU A 180 7.67 -13.66 14.50
CA GLU A 180 7.38 -15.03 14.09
C GLU A 180 7.21 -15.95 15.30
N ASN A 181 6.66 -17.13 15.08
CA ASN A 181 6.62 -18.20 16.07
C ASN A 181 6.93 -19.56 15.43
N ALA A 182 6.95 -20.63 16.23
CA ALA A 182 7.33 -21.97 15.79
C ALA A 182 6.48 -22.53 14.63
N THR A 183 5.28 -21.99 14.38
CA THR A 183 4.36 -22.48 13.35
C THR A 183 4.15 -21.47 12.22
N ASN A 184 4.39 -20.18 12.49
CA ASN A 184 4.10 -19.08 11.58
C ASN A 184 5.33 -18.19 11.47
N THR A 185 6.06 -18.34 10.38
CA THR A 185 7.18 -17.47 10.02
C THR A 185 6.65 -16.12 9.54
N ALA A 186 7.51 -15.10 9.51
CA ALA A 186 7.12 -13.80 8.99
C ALA A 186 6.82 -13.83 7.48
N GLU A 187 7.55 -14.63 6.69
CA GLU A 187 7.21 -14.83 5.26
C GLU A 187 5.82 -15.43 5.09
N LEU A 188 5.47 -16.43 5.91
CA LEU A 188 4.15 -17.06 5.80
C LEU A 188 3.04 -16.08 6.16
N GLN A 189 3.23 -15.25 7.19
CA GLN A 189 2.22 -14.27 7.62
C GLN A 189 2.10 -13.08 6.65
N CYS A 190 3.18 -12.77 5.92
CA CYS A 190 3.26 -11.74 4.89
C CYS A 190 3.52 -12.35 3.50
N GLU A 191 2.83 -13.45 3.19
CA GLU A 191 2.89 -14.14 1.90
C GLU A 191 2.47 -13.24 0.75
N HIS A 192 3.17 -13.30 -0.38
CA HIS A 192 3.05 -12.34 -1.48
C HIS A 192 2.92 -13.01 -2.86
N GLU A 193 2.28 -14.19 -2.89
CA GLU A 193 2.00 -14.95 -4.12
C GLU A 193 0.49 -15.02 -4.46
N LEU A 194 -0.35 -14.24 -3.75
CA LEU A 194 -1.81 -14.28 -3.83
C LEU A 194 -2.39 -12.95 -4.34
N ASP A 195 -1.73 -12.41 -5.37
CA ASP A 195 -1.84 -11.03 -5.85
C ASP A 195 -3.24 -10.64 -6.33
N ILE A 196 -4.07 -11.59 -6.79
CA ILE A 196 -5.43 -11.30 -7.30
C ILE A 196 -6.54 -11.61 -6.29
N MET A 197 -6.18 -12.11 -5.10
CA MET A 197 -7.16 -12.48 -4.07
C MET A 197 -7.71 -11.26 -3.32
N GLY A 198 -6.95 -10.17 -3.28
CA GLY A 198 -7.34 -8.89 -2.70
C GLY A 198 -7.38 -8.87 -1.16
N CYS A 199 -7.59 -7.66 -0.61
CA CYS A 199 -7.44 -7.37 0.82
C CYS A 199 -8.22 -8.29 1.75
N GLN A 200 -9.50 -8.54 1.45
CA GLN A 200 -10.35 -9.33 2.33
C GLN A 200 -9.81 -10.74 2.57
N PHE A 201 -9.29 -11.36 1.50
CA PHE A 201 -8.77 -12.72 1.54
C PHE A 201 -7.37 -12.75 2.15
N VAL A 202 -6.43 -11.97 1.60
CA VAL A 202 -5.01 -12.04 1.97
C VAL A 202 -4.75 -11.52 3.38
N MET A 203 -5.55 -10.58 3.87
CA MET A 203 -5.39 -10.02 5.21
C MET A 203 -6.46 -10.50 6.22
N ALA A 204 -7.22 -11.52 5.84
CA ALA A 204 -8.27 -12.16 6.65
C ALA A 204 -9.20 -11.15 7.35
N ILE A 205 -9.82 -10.28 6.55
CA ILE A 205 -10.66 -9.19 7.04
C ILE A 205 -12.12 -9.64 7.06
N GLY A 206 -12.73 -9.70 8.25
CA GLY A 206 -14.12 -10.15 8.42
C GLY A 206 -15.14 -9.11 7.94
N ASP A 207 -15.30 -8.03 8.72
CA ASP A 207 -16.33 -6.99 8.55
C ASP A 207 -16.01 -5.97 7.45
N TYR A 208 -15.36 -6.42 6.37
CA TYR A 208 -14.70 -5.56 5.40
C TYR A 208 -15.60 -4.46 4.82
N TYR A 209 -16.81 -4.79 4.37
CA TYR A 209 -17.73 -3.81 3.80
C TYR A 209 -18.64 -3.15 4.85
N SER A 210 -18.92 -3.83 5.96
CA SER A 210 -19.81 -3.34 7.02
C SER A 210 -19.17 -2.26 7.89
N SER A 211 -17.84 -2.17 7.89
CA SER A 211 -17.07 -1.18 8.66
C SER A 211 -16.76 0.11 7.90
N ASN A 212 -17.32 0.30 6.69
CA ASN A 212 -17.11 1.53 5.92
C ASN A 212 -17.55 2.78 6.70
N ASN A 213 -16.86 3.91 6.52
CA ASN A 213 -17.01 5.15 7.29
C ASN A 213 -16.72 5.04 8.79
N THR A 214 -15.94 4.04 9.21
CA THR A 214 -15.50 3.92 10.60
C THR A 214 -13.98 3.86 10.71
N PHE A 215 -13.47 4.33 11.85
CA PHE A 215 -12.05 4.33 12.17
C PHE A 215 -11.85 3.56 13.45
N THR A 216 -11.16 2.43 13.40
CA THR A 216 -10.99 1.55 14.56
C THR A 216 -9.54 1.16 14.78
N SER A 217 -9.18 0.99 16.05
CA SER A 217 -7.90 0.43 16.48
C SER A 217 -8.18 -0.68 17.48
N CYS A 218 -7.77 -1.91 17.16
CA CYS A 218 -8.02 -3.09 17.99
C CYS A 218 -6.75 -3.89 18.23
N ASP A 219 -6.76 -4.67 19.32
CA ASP A 219 -5.91 -5.85 19.43
C ASP A 219 -6.57 -7.02 18.69
N GLY A 220 -5.78 -7.95 18.16
CA GLY A 220 -6.27 -9.12 17.44
C GLY A 220 -5.43 -10.38 17.68
N ALA A 221 -6.07 -11.53 17.53
CA ALA A 221 -5.35 -12.78 17.35
C ALA A 221 -4.66 -12.81 15.97
N ALA A 222 -3.58 -13.58 15.84
CA ALA A 222 -2.97 -13.78 14.52
C ALA A 222 -3.91 -14.59 13.61
N ALA A 223 -4.08 -14.13 12.37
CA ALA A 223 -4.75 -14.89 11.32
C ALA A 223 -3.95 -16.14 10.92
N ALA A 224 -4.61 -17.03 10.19
CA ALA A 224 -3.89 -18.02 9.40
C ALA A 224 -2.97 -17.31 8.40
N PRO A 225 -1.77 -17.85 8.13
CA PRO A 225 -1.02 -17.47 6.94
C PRO A 225 -1.91 -17.54 5.69
N PRO A 226 -1.88 -16.54 4.80
CA PRO A 226 -2.72 -16.54 3.61
C PRO A 226 -2.49 -17.80 2.77
N GLY A 227 -3.57 -18.41 2.29
CA GLY A 227 -3.50 -19.64 1.51
C GLY A 227 -3.20 -20.92 2.30
N LEU A 228 -2.96 -20.88 3.61
CA LEU A 228 -2.77 -22.08 4.44
C LEU A 228 -4.03 -22.46 5.21
N TYR A 229 -4.43 -23.73 5.11
CA TYR A 229 -5.62 -24.31 5.72
C TYR A 229 -5.24 -25.50 6.61
N PRO A 230 -5.01 -25.26 7.92
CA PRO A 230 -4.84 -26.31 8.91
C PRO A 230 -6.05 -27.26 8.94
N LEU A 231 -5.77 -28.56 9.00
CA LEU A 231 -6.75 -29.64 8.99
C LEU A 231 -6.80 -30.33 10.35
N ALA A 232 -7.93 -30.98 10.65
CA ALA A 232 -8.15 -31.65 11.94
C ALA A 232 -7.16 -32.80 12.23
N ASN A 233 -6.53 -33.36 11.20
CA ASN A 233 -5.50 -34.40 11.33
C ASN A 233 -4.10 -33.84 11.64
N GLY A 234 -3.97 -32.53 11.84
CA GLY A 234 -2.70 -31.85 12.10
C GLY A 234 -1.87 -31.52 10.85
N SER A 235 -2.33 -31.86 9.65
CA SER A 235 -1.69 -31.41 8.40
C SER A 235 -2.25 -30.07 7.92
N THR A 236 -1.56 -29.43 6.97
CA THR A 236 -1.98 -28.15 6.38
C THR A 236 -2.17 -28.34 4.88
N SER A 237 -3.33 -27.93 4.36
CA SER A 237 -3.54 -27.80 2.91
C SER A 237 -3.09 -26.41 2.45
N THR A 238 -2.54 -26.33 1.25
CA THR A 238 -2.02 -25.08 0.68
C THR A 238 -2.78 -24.73 -0.59
N PHE A 239 -3.37 -23.55 -0.62
CA PHE A 239 -3.87 -22.91 -1.81
C PHE A 239 -2.75 -22.10 -2.48
N ARG A 240 -2.59 -22.31 -3.78
CA ARG A 240 -1.76 -21.46 -4.65
C ARG A 240 -2.65 -20.92 -5.74
N GLN A 241 -2.61 -19.61 -5.94
CA GLN A 241 -3.41 -18.90 -6.94
C GLN A 241 -3.16 -19.45 -8.34
N ARG A 242 -4.22 -19.65 -9.12
CA ARG A 242 -4.08 -20.05 -10.52
C ARG A 242 -3.53 -18.89 -11.33
N TYR A 243 -2.40 -19.11 -11.99
CA TYR A 243 -1.84 -18.13 -12.92
C TYR A 243 -1.49 -18.81 -14.23
N THR A 244 -1.89 -18.20 -15.35
CA THR A 244 -1.48 -18.62 -16.70
C THR A 244 -0.64 -17.51 -17.31
N GLY A 245 0.63 -17.79 -17.52
CA GLY A 245 1.58 -16.86 -18.13
C GLY A 245 2.08 -17.35 -19.49
N SER A 246 2.84 -16.50 -20.16
CA SER A 246 3.58 -16.84 -21.37
C SER A 246 5.07 -16.56 -21.18
N TYR A 247 5.94 -17.35 -21.81
CA TYR A 247 7.38 -17.13 -21.85
C TYR A 247 7.88 -17.21 -23.29
N THR A 248 8.94 -16.47 -23.61
CA THR A 248 9.58 -16.55 -24.92
C THR A 248 10.91 -17.27 -24.78
N GLN A 249 11.06 -18.42 -25.45
CA GLN A 249 12.32 -19.15 -25.52
C GLN A 249 12.64 -19.40 -27.00
N GLY A 250 13.83 -18.96 -27.44
CA GLY A 250 14.26 -19.13 -28.85
C GLY A 250 13.33 -18.47 -29.88
N GLY A 251 12.67 -17.37 -29.53
CA GLY A 251 11.72 -16.66 -30.41
C GLY A 251 10.33 -17.30 -30.51
N SER A 252 10.07 -18.39 -29.79
CA SER A 252 8.74 -19.01 -29.69
C SER A 252 8.08 -18.67 -28.35
N VAL A 253 6.80 -18.32 -28.39
CA VAL A 253 5.98 -18.07 -27.19
C VAL A 253 5.41 -19.39 -26.69
N GLY A 254 5.84 -19.83 -25.52
CA GLY A 254 5.22 -20.91 -24.75
C GLY A 254 4.26 -20.35 -23.70
N TYR A 255 3.36 -21.20 -23.20
CA TYR A 255 2.44 -20.87 -22.10
C TYR A 255 2.65 -21.84 -20.95
N PHE A 256 2.44 -21.36 -19.73
CA PHE A 256 2.47 -22.20 -18.53
C PHE A 256 1.29 -21.87 -17.64
N THR A 257 0.84 -22.85 -16.87
CA THR A 257 -0.16 -22.64 -15.82
C THR A 257 0.36 -23.22 -14.52
N VAL A 258 0.32 -22.41 -13.46
CA VAL A 258 0.62 -22.80 -12.08
C VAL A 258 -0.62 -22.64 -11.20
N GLY A 259 -0.59 -23.23 -10.01
CA GLY A 259 -1.64 -23.08 -9.00
C GLY A 259 -2.78 -24.08 -9.09
N GLN A 260 -3.78 -23.88 -8.22
CA GLN A 260 -4.94 -24.77 -8.04
C GLN A 260 -6.07 -24.41 -8.99
N THR A 261 -6.95 -25.36 -9.33
CA THR A 261 -8.13 -25.10 -10.19
C THR A 261 -9.32 -24.51 -9.44
N VAL A 262 -9.34 -24.64 -8.12
CA VAL A 262 -10.41 -24.17 -7.25
C VAL A 262 -9.86 -23.10 -6.32
N THR A 263 -10.42 -21.90 -6.41
CA THR A 263 -10.12 -20.79 -5.50
C THR A 263 -11.02 -20.88 -4.27
N PRO A 264 -10.45 -20.97 -3.04
CA PRO A 264 -11.24 -20.88 -1.82
C PRO A 264 -11.97 -19.54 -1.73
N SER A 265 -13.18 -19.54 -1.17
CA SER A 265 -14.00 -18.34 -1.05
C SER A 265 -13.61 -17.41 0.10
N ALA A 266 -12.77 -17.87 1.03
CA ALA A 266 -12.41 -17.16 2.25
C ALA A 266 -11.04 -17.67 2.77
N PRO A 267 -10.32 -16.88 3.58
CA PRO A 267 -9.17 -17.38 4.34
C PRO A 267 -9.59 -18.52 5.28
N ALA A 268 -8.62 -19.26 5.82
CA ALA A 268 -8.91 -20.40 6.70
C ALA A 268 -9.75 -20.03 7.93
N TRP A 269 -9.52 -18.84 8.51
CA TRP A 269 -10.41 -18.23 9.50
C TRP A 269 -10.20 -16.72 9.56
N ILE A 270 -11.20 -16.03 10.12
CA ILE A 270 -11.09 -14.62 10.53
C ILE A 270 -10.71 -14.58 12.01
N PRO A 271 -9.60 -13.93 12.40
CA PRO A 271 -9.19 -13.87 13.79
C PRO A 271 -10.13 -12.98 14.62
N ALA A 272 -10.29 -13.32 15.90
CA ALA A 272 -11.02 -12.49 16.85
C ALA A 272 -10.25 -11.20 17.16
N THR A 273 -11.00 -10.11 17.38
CA THR A 273 -10.48 -8.81 17.83
C THR A 273 -10.97 -8.47 19.23
N SER A 274 -10.25 -7.59 19.92
CA SER A 274 -10.54 -7.14 21.29
C SER A 274 -9.95 -5.74 21.54
N ASN A 275 -10.27 -5.12 22.68
CA ASN A 275 -9.77 -3.80 23.08
C ASN A 275 -9.92 -2.73 21.98
N CYS A 276 -11.04 -2.77 21.26
CA CYS A 276 -11.29 -1.89 20.14
C CYS A 276 -11.66 -0.48 20.59
N PHE A 277 -10.97 0.51 20.02
CA PHE A 277 -11.31 1.92 20.13
C PHE A 277 -11.84 2.42 18.79
N THR A 278 -12.95 3.15 18.82
CA THR A 278 -13.57 3.75 17.64
C THR A 278 -13.38 5.26 17.67
N TYR A 279 -13.04 5.83 16.51
CA TYR A 279 -12.84 7.25 16.30
C TYR A 279 -13.80 7.76 15.22
N SER A 280 -14.18 9.03 15.31
CA SER A 280 -15.07 9.64 14.32
C SER A 280 -14.37 9.99 13.02
N THR A 281 -13.06 10.26 13.07
CA THR A 281 -12.27 10.69 11.92
C THR A 281 -10.77 10.59 12.23
N ILE A 282 -9.94 10.74 11.20
CA ILE A 282 -8.51 10.97 11.30
C ILE A 282 -8.18 12.31 10.63
N SER A 283 -7.09 12.96 11.05
CA SER A 283 -6.64 14.20 10.42
C SER A 283 -5.12 14.27 10.39
N ASN A 284 -4.57 14.82 9.31
CA ASN A 284 -3.15 15.01 9.13
C ASN A 284 -2.59 16.27 9.84
N GLY A 285 -3.46 17.21 10.25
CA GLY A 285 -3.08 18.44 10.93
C GLY A 285 -2.32 19.46 10.07
N VAL A 286 -2.35 19.32 8.74
CA VAL A 286 -1.65 20.18 7.77
C VAL A 286 -2.66 20.92 6.91
N ASN A 287 -2.47 22.23 6.76
CA ASN A 287 -3.27 23.01 5.83
C ASN A 287 -2.86 22.70 4.38
N THR A 288 -3.71 21.99 3.64
CA THR A 288 -3.43 21.58 2.25
C THR A 288 -3.40 22.75 1.25
N ALA A 289 -3.88 23.94 1.63
CA ALA A 289 -3.80 25.14 0.78
C ALA A 289 -2.38 25.73 0.70
N ASN A 290 -1.52 25.45 1.68
CA ASN A 290 -0.14 25.92 1.70
C ASN A 290 0.89 24.85 2.07
N TRP A 291 0.45 23.64 2.42
CA TRP A 291 1.26 22.50 2.84
C TRP A 291 2.17 22.76 4.05
N LEU A 292 1.84 23.76 4.88
CA LEU A 292 2.62 24.12 6.06
C LEU A 292 2.32 23.18 7.23
N VAL A 293 3.37 22.64 7.84
CA VAL A 293 3.30 21.95 9.14
C VAL A 293 3.30 23.01 10.24
N ALA A 294 2.13 23.54 10.59
CA ALA A 294 2.00 24.69 11.49
C ALA A 294 2.15 24.34 12.99
N SER A 295 1.99 23.07 13.34
CA SER A 295 2.00 22.57 14.72
C SER A 295 2.51 21.14 14.78
N ALA A 296 2.93 20.71 15.97
CA ALA A 296 3.27 19.31 16.19
C ALA A 296 2.05 18.41 15.87
N PRO A 297 2.25 17.30 15.14
CA PRO A 297 1.17 16.35 14.89
C PRO A 297 0.64 15.75 16.19
N SER A 298 -0.61 15.28 16.14
CA SER A 298 -1.18 14.39 17.14
C SER A 298 -1.42 13.01 16.53
N THR A 299 -1.48 11.97 17.36
CA THR A 299 -1.83 10.60 16.98
C THR A 299 -2.97 10.06 17.83
N LEU A 300 -3.68 9.05 17.33
CA LEU A 300 -4.78 8.38 18.03
C LEU A 300 -4.29 7.09 18.66
N SER A 301 -4.47 6.95 19.97
CA SER A 301 -4.07 5.76 20.72
C SER A 301 -4.92 5.59 21.97
N GLY A 302 -5.34 4.35 22.26
CA GLY A 302 -6.08 4.04 23.49
C GLY A 302 -7.38 4.84 23.68
N GLY A 303 -8.06 5.20 22.59
CA GLY A 303 -9.28 6.02 22.63
C GLY A 303 -9.03 7.50 22.94
N SER A 304 -7.77 7.94 22.86
CA SER A 304 -7.35 9.31 23.15
C SER A 304 -6.54 9.90 22.00
N THR A 305 -6.52 11.24 21.93
CA THR A 305 -5.62 11.98 21.06
C THR A 305 -4.38 12.38 21.85
N LEU A 306 -3.20 11.99 21.37
CA LEU A 306 -1.92 12.25 22.00
C LEU A 306 -1.10 13.23 21.14
N ALA A 307 -0.53 14.26 21.76
CA ALA A 307 0.42 15.12 21.07
C ALA A 307 1.76 14.39 20.89
N VAL A 308 2.34 14.47 19.69
CA VAL A 308 3.67 13.91 19.46
C VAL A 308 4.72 14.82 20.12
N GLY A 309 5.49 14.24 21.04
CA GLY A 309 6.60 14.93 21.70
C GLY A 309 7.86 15.01 20.82
N ASN A 310 8.77 15.92 21.17
CA ASN A 310 10.11 16.05 20.56
C ASN A 310 10.13 16.27 19.03
N VAL A 311 9.07 16.85 18.47
CA VAL A 311 9.05 17.25 17.06
C VAL A 311 9.98 18.45 16.87
N ALA A 312 10.94 18.34 15.96
CA ALA A 312 11.84 19.44 15.63
C ALA A 312 11.07 20.67 15.14
N SER A 313 11.67 21.86 15.25
CA SER A 313 11.12 23.10 14.71
C SER A 313 12.12 23.74 13.75
N THR A 314 11.62 24.37 12.69
CA THR A 314 12.42 25.06 11.67
C THR A 314 11.69 26.31 11.18
N SER A 315 12.40 27.19 10.49
CA SER A 315 11.83 28.37 9.84
C SER A 315 12.22 28.33 8.37
N MET A 316 11.41 27.65 7.55
CA MET A 316 11.62 27.58 6.11
C MET A 316 10.82 28.67 5.40
N SER A 317 11.41 29.25 4.35
CA SER A 317 10.67 30.10 3.42
C SER A 317 9.68 29.25 2.62
N ARG A 318 8.49 29.79 2.35
CA ARG A 318 7.46 29.12 1.56
C ARG A 318 8.02 28.77 0.17
N PRO A 319 7.93 27.50 -0.29
CA PRO A 319 8.31 27.14 -1.64
C PRO A 319 7.42 27.83 -2.68
N SER A 320 8.02 28.35 -3.75
CA SER A 320 7.32 29.06 -4.83
C SER A 320 6.23 28.22 -5.52
N MET A 321 6.35 26.88 -5.45
CA MET A 321 5.39 25.92 -6.02
C MET A 321 4.12 25.72 -5.17
N ALA A 322 4.06 26.20 -3.93
CA ALA A 322 2.88 26.08 -3.07
C ALA A 322 1.77 27.10 -3.41
N SER A 323 1.78 27.73 -4.58
CA SER A 323 0.78 28.72 -4.95
C SER A 323 -0.51 28.04 -5.40
N ALA A 324 -1.45 27.82 -4.47
CA ALA A 324 -2.85 27.71 -4.84
C ALA A 324 -3.26 29.00 -5.55
N SER A 325 -3.88 28.89 -6.72
CA SER A 325 -4.45 29.99 -7.47
C SER A 325 -5.44 30.75 -6.59
N ALA A 326 -4.99 31.84 -5.96
CA ALA A 326 -5.89 32.80 -5.36
C ALA A 326 -6.61 33.49 -6.51
N THR A 327 -7.88 33.18 -6.73
CA THR A 327 -8.77 33.98 -7.55
C THR A 327 -8.79 35.38 -6.96
N SER A 328 -8.08 36.31 -7.57
CA SER A 328 -8.08 37.71 -7.20
C SER A 328 -9.44 38.31 -7.55
N SER A 329 -10.40 38.26 -6.63
CA SER A 329 -11.52 39.18 -6.67
C SER A 329 -10.99 40.57 -6.30
N SER A 330 -10.62 41.34 -7.32
CA SER A 330 -10.40 42.78 -7.22
C SER A 330 -11.69 43.46 -6.78
N GLY A 331 -11.86 43.60 -5.46
CA GLY A 331 -12.87 44.46 -4.87
C GLY A 331 -12.51 45.93 -5.12
N SER A 332 -12.85 46.43 -6.30
CA SER A 332 -12.78 47.85 -6.62
C SER A 332 -13.90 48.59 -5.90
N GLY A 333 -13.59 49.20 -4.76
CA GLY A 333 -14.48 50.12 -4.07
C GLY A 333 -14.89 51.27 -4.99
N SER A 334 -16.18 51.37 -5.29
CA SER A 334 -16.75 52.47 -6.09
C SER A 334 -17.53 53.40 -5.18
N ALA A 335 -17.03 54.64 -5.07
CA ALA A 335 -17.67 55.73 -4.38
C ALA A 335 -18.92 56.22 -5.12
N SER A 336 -19.95 56.54 -4.34
CA SER A 336 -21.22 57.16 -4.68
C SER A 336 -21.11 58.44 -5.50
N ARG A 337 -21.90 58.58 -6.58
CA ARG A 337 -22.41 59.88 -7.12
C ARG A 337 -23.77 59.71 -7.81
N SER A 338 -24.74 60.52 -7.38
CA SER A 338 -26.10 60.67 -7.93
C SER A 338 -26.11 61.45 -9.24
N GLY A 339 -27.08 61.18 -10.13
CA GLY A 339 -27.37 62.00 -11.31
C GLY A 339 -28.42 61.38 -12.23
N SER A 340 -29.51 62.12 -12.46
CA SER A 340 -30.79 61.72 -13.05
C SER A 340 -30.91 61.85 -14.57
N SER A 341 -31.87 61.11 -15.15
CA SER A 341 -32.63 61.33 -16.42
C SER A 341 -31.82 61.23 -17.74
N SER A 342 -32.32 60.70 -18.87
CA SER A 342 -33.67 60.57 -19.41
C SER A 342 -33.72 59.59 -20.60
N SER A 343 -34.86 58.89 -20.73
CA SER A 343 -35.59 58.52 -21.97
C SER A 343 -34.86 58.00 -23.23
N GLY A 344 -35.25 56.80 -23.66
CA GLY A 344 -35.02 56.29 -25.02
C GLY A 344 -35.73 54.96 -25.28
N VAL A 345 -36.96 55.07 -25.76
CA VAL A 345 -37.85 54.01 -26.26
C VAL A 345 -37.22 53.14 -27.36
N GLY A 346 -37.51 51.84 -27.36
CA GLY A 346 -37.25 50.93 -28.47
C GLY A 346 -37.77 49.52 -28.17
N ALA A 347 -38.87 49.16 -28.82
CA ALA A 347 -39.72 48.00 -28.54
C ALA A 347 -39.29 46.70 -29.24
N SER A 348 -39.89 45.60 -28.76
CA SER A 348 -40.28 44.39 -29.52
C SER A 348 -39.18 43.37 -29.85
N ALA A 349 -39.38 42.05 -29.84
CA ALA A 349 -40.46 41.18 -29.38
C ALA A 349 -39.97 39.71 -29.50
N SER A 350 -40.52 38.85 -28.64
CA SER A 350 -40.98 37.47 -28.89
C SER A 350 -40.08 36.35 -29.45
N GLY A 351 -40.17 35.18 -28.78
CA GLY A 351 -39.93 33.83 -29.30
C GLY A 351 -39.42 32.87 -28.21
N ALA A 352 -40.28 32.26 -27.36
CA ALA A 352 -40.93 30.94 -27.56
C ALA A 352 -39.89 29.80 -27.81
N SER A 353 -39.52 28.98 -26.82
CA SER A 353 -40.21 27.81 -26.22
C SER A 353 -39.84 26.45 -26.86
N ASN A 354 -39.65 25.45 -25.99
CA ASN A 354 -39.72 23.98 -26.21
C ASN A 354 -38.51 23.30 -26.88
N SER A 355 -38.13 22.05 -26.63
CA SER A 355 -38.49 20.99 -25.67
C SER A 355 -37.56 19.80 -25.90
N ALA A 356 -37.26 19.07 -24.82
CA ALA A 356 -37.24 17.60 -24.66
C ALA A 356 -36.29 16.65 -25.45
N ALA A 357 -35.91 15.61 -24.69
CA ALA A 357 -35.70 14.20 -25.04
C ALA A 357 -34.38 13.81 -25.71
N SER A 358 -33.78 12.62 -25.54
CA SER A 358 -33.90 11.44 -24.67
C SER A 358 -32.85 10.43 -25.18
N GLY A 359 -32.38 9.52 -24.33
CA GLY A 359 -31.76 8.24 -24.72
C GLY A 359 -30.22 8.27 -24.85
N ALA A 360 -29.49 7.20 -24.62
CA ALA A 360 -29.82 5.83 -24.25
C ALA A 360 -28.56 5.15 -23.70
N ALA A 361 -28.76 4.06 -22.97
CA ALA A 361 -27.74 3.16 -22.46
C ALA A 361 -26.85 2.56 -23.57
N ALA A 362 -25.58 2.34 -23.26
CA ALA A 362 -24.73 1.39 -23.96
C ALA A 362 -23.85 0.66 -22.95
N ALA A 363 -24.11 -0.65 -22.81
CA ALA A 363 -23.20 -1.60 -22.21
C ALA A 363 -21.97 -1.76 -23.12
N SER A 364 -20.77 -1.81 -22.55
CA SER A 364 -19.58 -2.26 -23.27
C SER A 364 -18.75 -3.20 -22.39
N SER A 365 -18.43 -4.31 -23.03
CA SER A 365 -17.78 -5.50 -22.53
C SER A 365 -16.27 -5.34 -22.42
N SER A 366 -15.75 -6.02 -21.41
CA SER A 366 -14.34 -6.26 -21.08
C SER A 366 -13.49 -6.76 -22.24
N ARG A 367 -12.40 -6.05 -22.54
CA ARG A 367 -11.17 -6.59 -23.16
C ARG A 367 -9.97 -5.88 -22.56
N ALA A 368 -9.32 -6.52 -21.59
CA ALA A 368 -7.98 -6.15 -21.14
C ALA A 368 -6.97 -6.69 -22.17
N ALA A 369 -6.21 -5.79 -22.78
CA ALA A 369 -5.07 -6.13 -23.63
C ALA A 369 -3.79 -5.79 -22.87
N GLY A 370 -3.13 -6.81 -22.32
CA GLY A 370 -1.75 -6.70 -21.85
C GLY A 370 -0.80 -6.77 -23.04
N SER A 371 0.00 -5.73 -23.24
CA SER A 371 1.12 -5.74 -24.19
C SER A 371 2.22 -4.85 -23.63
N ALA A 372 3.10 -5.44 -22.83
CA ALA A 372 4.40 -4.86 -22.51
C ALA A 372 5.40 -5.33 -23.58
N VAL A 373 5.80 -4.41 -24.47
CA VAL A 373 6.87 -4.60 -25.45
C VAL A 373 8.17 -4.11 -24.79
N ILE A 374 9.08 -5.02 -24.47
CA ILE A 374 10.45 -4.67 -24.05
C ILE A 374 11.36 -4.71 -25.27
N LEU A 375 11.87 -3.54 -25.67
CA LEU A 375 12.92 -3.38 -26.66
C LEU A 375 14.28 -3.74 -26.04
N GLY A 376 14.83 -4.89 -26.46
CA GLY A 376 16.20 -5.29 -26.12
C GLY A 376 17.23 -4.64 -27.05
N LEU A 377 18.31 -4.09 -26.47
CA LEU A 377 19.59 -3.88 -27.15
C LEU A 377 20.64 -4.84 -26.57
N PRO A 378 21.62 -5.29 -27.38
CA PRO A 378 22.55 -6.35 -26.99
C PRO A 378 23.74 -5.78 -26.21
N SER A 379 24.09 -6.41 -25.10
CA SER A 379 25.37 -6.20 -24.40
C SER A 379 26.22 -7.46 -24.52
N MET A 380 27.43 -7.29 -25.04
CA MET A 380 28.40 -8.33 -25.34
C MET A 380 28.87 -9.08 -24.09
N GLY A 381 29.06 -10.39 -24.27
CA GLY A 381 29.40 -11.31 -23.19
C GLY A 381 30.80 -11.14 -22.60
N SER A 382 30.92 -11.60 -21.36
CA SER A 382 32.15 -12.19 -20.83
C SER A 382 31.75 -13.39 -19.97
N MET A 383 32.16 -14.57 -20.44
CA MET A 383 31.98 -15.83 -19.74
C MET A 383 32.91 -15.90 -18.54
N VAL A 384 32.37 -16.30 -17.38
CA VAL A 384 33.13 -17.01 -16.35
C VAL A 384 32.30 -18.24 -15.98
N ALA A 385 32.78 -19.40 -16.42
CA ALA A 385 32.21 -20.70 -16.08
C ALA A 385 32.65 -21.10 -14.68
N ILE A 386 31.69 -21.41 -13.80
CA ILE A 386 31.93 -22.20 -12.59
C ILE A 386 31.06 -23.46 -12.71
N ALA A 387 31.74 -24.61 -12.80
CA ALA A 387 31.14 -25.93 -12.89
C ALA A 387 30.51 -26.32 -11.53
N GLY A 388 29.20 -26.57 -11.53
CA GLY A 388 28.48 -27.21 -10.42
C GLY A 388 28.10 -28.63 -10.80
N ALA A 389 28.65 -29.62 -10.09
CA ALA A 389 28.40 -31.03 -10.28
C ALA A 389 26.96 -31.41 -9.85
N MET A 390 26.22 -32.09 -10.74
CA MET A 390 24.95 -32.75 -10.42
C MET A 390 25.23 -34.18 -9.96
N VAL A 391 24.80 -34.52 -8.75
CA VAL A 391 24.74 -35.91 -8.27
C VAL A 391 23.29 -36.37 -8.38
N PHE A 392 23.03 -37.29 -9.32
CA PHE A 392 21.78 -38.05 -9.40
C PHE A 392 21.85 -39.24 -8.41
N GLY A 393 20.95 -39.27 -7.44
CA GLY A 393 20.74 -40.42 -6.57
C GLY A 393 19.51 -41.21 -7.01
N ALA A 394 19.73 -42.29 -7.75
CA ALA A 394 18.71 -43.31 -8.02
C ALA A 394 18.64 -44.27 -6.81
N ALA A 395 17.45 -44.45 -6.23
CA ALA A 395 17.21 -45.50 -5.24
C ALA A 395 16.56 -46.71 -5.93
N ALA A 396 17.31 -47.82 -5.96
CA ALA A 396 16.85 -49.12 -6.40
C ALA A 396 16.08 -49.83 -5.26
N VAL A 397 14.93 -50.40 -5.62
CA VAL A 397 14.17 -51.36 -4.82
C VAL A 397 14.76 -52.75 -5.07
N ALA A 398 15.05 -53.50 -4.01
CA ALA A 398 15.24 -54.94 -4.09
C ALA A 398 14.75 -55.63 -2.81
N LEU A 399 13.78 -56.53 -3.04
CA LEU A 399 13.23 -57.62 -2.22
C LEU A 399 12.41 -57.27 -0.98
#